data_AF-A0A964EVV7-F1
#
_entry.id   AF-A0A964EVV7-F1
#
_cell.length_a   1.000
_cell.length_b   1.000
_cell.length_c   1.000
_cell.angle_alpha   90.00
_cell.angle_beta   90.00
_cell.angle_gamma   90.00
#
_symmetry.space_group_name_H-M   'P 1'
#
loop_
_entity.id
_entity.type
_entity.pdbx_description
1 polymer ?
#
loop_
_entity_poly.entity_id
_entity_poly.type
_entity_poly.pdbx_seq_one_letter_code
_entity_poly.pdbx_strand_id
1 'polypeptide(L)'
;MRWTTLLSTSQEVTVPWTGGHRVCGRGRRWRIAGATPTEVGWHRFSVSGGRQARWLGPAEPVEGYEQGRVTRRGYALGDRLVPDEAGVHPDPARAFAQSERLWLAPVGLERFARVLAARSDDGREVFVRQEFPMGPEPEVQAAWEDGLEHIDHIPGVSPALELCFRWLVHQRRLAQERAARLAAEREARARRERLRGLLGDGARRRVMAMEDFDAAARAALAVSGAELLDHRPGTEGFDTVVRFRFGHRRFECVVETGTLRILDAGICLEDHTTGERGDRRFTLESLPAVIDEATRSGVLHVYRAA
;
A
#
# COMPACT_ATOMS: atom_id res chain seq x y z
N MET A 1 -19.37 -37.32 50.95
CA MET A 1 -18.87 -36.69 49.70
C MET A 1 -19.33 -35.24 49.67
N ARG A 2 -18.43 -34.27 49.42
CA ARG A 2 -18.78 -32.83 49.40
C ARG A 2 -19.19 -32.41 47.98
N TRP A 3 -20.23 -31.59 47.86
CA TRP A 3 -20.76 -31.05 46.59
C TRP A 3 -19.71 -30.27 45.77
N THR A 4 -18.70 -29.71 46.43
CA THR A 4 -17.53 -29.06 45.80
C THR A 4 -16.70 -30.01 44.93
N THR A 5 -16.68 -31.31 45.22
CA THR A 5 -15.95 -32.32 44.43
C THR A 5 -16.68 -32.68 43.14
N LEU A 6 -17.99 -32.44 43.05
CA LEU A 6 -18.80 -32.62 41.83
C LEU A 6 -18.70 -31.42 40.87
N LEU A 7 -18.30 -30.24 41.38
CA LEU A 7 -18.13 -29.01 40.57
C LEU A 7 -16.70 -28.85 40.02
N SER A 8 -15.75 -29.67 40.48
CA SER A 8 -14.33 -29.58 40.13
C SER A 8 -13.89 -30.57 39.04
N THR A 9 -14.83 -31.28 38.40
CA THR A 9 -14.48 -32.15 37.27
C THR A 9 -14.11 -31.27 36.09
N SER A 10 -12.81 -31.10 35.86
CA SER A 10 -12.29 -30.48 34.66
C SER A 10 -12.68 -31.34 33.45
N GLN A 11 -13.30 -30.74 32.45
CA GLN A 11 -13.60 -31.39 31.19
C GLN A 11 -12.64 -30.87 30.12
N GLU A 12 -12.17 -31.76 29.25
CA GLU A 12 -11.44 -31.34 28.05
C GLU A 12 -12.42 -31.01 26.92
N VAL A 13 -12.17 -29.91 26.24
CA VAL A 13 -12.92 -29.48 25.06
C VAL A 13 -11.95 -29.11 23.94
N THR A 14 -12.27 -29.56 22.73
CA THR A 14 -11.58 -29.16 21.49
C THR A 14 -12.46 -28.16 20.76
N VAL A 15 -11.92 -26.98 20.47
CA VAL A 15 -12.67 -25.85 19.93
C VAL A 15 -11.79 -24.98 19.05
N PRO A 16 -12.35 -24.28 18.05
CA PRO A 16 -11.59 -23.34 17.25
C PRO A 16 -11.22 -22.11 18.10
N TRP A 17 -9.97 -21.69 18.01
CA TRP A 17 -9.48 -20.46 18.63
C TRP A 17 -8.93 -19.52 17.56
N THR A 18 -9.45 -18.29 17.58
CA THR A 18 -9.26 -17.28 16.53
C THR A 18 -8.64 -16.00 17.10
N GLY A 19 -7.91 -16.12 18.21
CA GLY A 19 -7.19 -15.03 18.88
C GLY A 19 -7.81 -14.57 20.21
N GLY A 20 -6.96 -13.97 21.06
CA GLY A 20 -7.35 -13.35 22.34
C GLY A 20 -7.51 -14.32 23.53
N HIS A 21 -7.98 -13.79 24.66
CA HIS A 21 -8.08 -14.53 25.94
C HIS A 21 -9.45 -15.17 26.19
N ARG A 22 -10.22 -15.44 25.15
CA ARG A 22 -11.56 -16.03 25.27
C ARG A 22 -11.70 -17.20 24.31
N VAL A 23 -12.43 -18.21 24.74
CA VAL A 23 -12.79 -19.36 23.90
C VAL A 23 -14.26 -19.68 24.11
N CYS A 24 -14.94 -20.04 23.04
CA CYS A 24 -16.37 -20.34 23.04
C CYS A 24 -16.58 -21.76 22.51
N GLY A 25 -17.52 -22.50 23.12
CA GLY A 25 -17.82 -23.86 22.72
C GLY A 25 -19.00 -24.44 23.49
N ARG A 26 -19.80 -25.27 22.82
CA ARG A 26 -21.01 -25.90 23.38
C ARG A 26 -21.95 -24.89 24.05
N GLY A 27 -22.10 -23.71 23.45
CA GLY A 27 -22.93 -22.62 23.98
C GLY A 27 -22.39 -21.93 25.24
N ARG A 28 -21.14 -22.22 25.64
CA ARG A 28 -20.48 -21.61 26.80
C ARG A 28 -19.30 -20.75 26.36
N ARG A 29 -18.92 -19.82 27.24
CA ARG A 29 -17.78 -18.92 27.07
C ARG A 29 -16.84 -19.04 28.25
N TRP A 30 -15.56 -19.26 27.99
CA TRP A 30 -14.51 -19.36 29.00
C TRP A 30 -13.42 -18.33 28.75
N ARG A 31 -12.82 -17.83 29.84
CA ARG A 31 -11.62 -16.99 29.80
C ARG A 31 -10.39 -17.86 29.91
N ILE A 32 -9.43 -17.69 29.00
CA ILE A 32 -8.17 -18.43 29.03
C ILE A 32 -7.31 -17.89 30.19
N ALA A 33 -6.93 -18.77 31.11
CA ALA A 33 -6.04 -18.49 32.23
C ALA A 33 -4.60 -18.88 31.86
N GLY A 34 -3.67 -17.94 32.00
CA GLY A 34 -2.26 -18.15 31.67
C GLY A 34 -1.96 -17.98 30.18
N ALA A 35 -1.11 -18.85 29.64
CA ALA A 35 -0.67 -18.81 28.25
C ALA A 35 -1.82 -19.05 27.28
N THR A 36 -1.90 -18.22 26.24
CA THR A 36 -2.78 -18.43 25.08
C THR A 36 -2.05 -19.21 23.99
N PRO A 37 -2.78 -19.88 23.09
CA PRO A 37 -2.17 -20.44 21.90
C PRO A 37 -1.38 -19.38 21.12
N THR A 38 -0.28 -19.79 20.47
CA THR A 38 0.54 -18.92 19.62
C THR A 38 -0.07 -18.72 18.23
N GLU A 39 -0.81 -19.72 17.75
CA GLU A 39 -1.37 -19.75 16.40
C GLU A 39 -2.88 -19.96 16.45
N VAL A 40 -3.56 -19.32 15.50
CA VAL A 40 -4.99 -19.53 15.24
C VAL A 40 -5.20 -20.95 14.72
N GLY A 41 -6.16 -21.68 15.28
CA GLY A 41 -6.31 -23.10 14.97
C GLY A 41 -7.28 -23.82 15.87
N TRP A 42 -7.27 -25.15 15.77
CA TRP A 42 -7.96 -26.04 16.69
C TRP A 42 -7.09 -26.32 17.90
N HIS A 43 -7.65 -26.15 19.10
CA HIS A 43 -6.91 -26.29 20.34
C HIS A 43 -7.71 -27.04 21.38
N ARG A 44 -7.00 -27.75 22.25
CA ARG A 44 -7.56 -28.41 23.43
C ARG A 44 -7.48 -27.48 24.63
N PHE A 45 -8.57 -27.40 25.37
CA PHE A 45 -8.66 -26.65 26.62
C PHE A 45 -9.22 -27.53 27.72
N SER A 46 -8.61 -27.45 28.90
CA SER A 46 -9.21 -27.93 30.15
C SER A 46 -10.13 -26.84 30.68
N VAL A 47 -11.42 -27.12 30.79
CA VAL A 47 -12.43 -26.20 31.33
C VAL A 47 -12.95 -26.72 32.66
N SER A 48 -13.10 -25.84 33.64
CA SER A 48 -13.67 -26.17 34.95
C SER A 48 -15.07 -25.56 35.12
N GLY A 49 -15.76 -25.86 36.22
CA GLY A 49 -17.07 -25.26 36.53
C GLY A 49 -17.03 -23.74 36.69
N GLY A 50 -15.87 -23.16 37.03
CA GLY A 50 -15.62 -21.73 36.88
C GLY A 50 -15.37 -21.39 35.41
N ARG A 51 -15.81 -20.24 34.92
CA ARG A 51 -15.69 -19.78 33.50
C ARG A 51 -14.24 -19.57 33.01
N GLN A 52 -13.33 -20.45 33.36
CA GLN A 52 -11.92 -20.46 33.04
C GLN A 52 -11.60 -21.69 32.18
N ALA A 53 -10.72 -21.45 31.21
CA ALA A 53 -10.11 -22.45 30.36
C ALA A 53 -8.60 -22.40 30.55
N ARG A 54 -7.94 -23.55 30.57
CA ARG A 54 -6.47 -23.64 30.49
C ARG A 54 -6.12 -24.32 29.18
N TRP A 55 -5.24 -23.69 28.41
CA TRP A 55 -4.76 -24.26 27.15
C TRP A 55 -3.90 -25.52 27.42
N LEU A 56 -4.20 -26.60 26.69
CA LEU A 56 -3.49 -27.88 26.80
C LEU A 56 -2.58 -28.16 25.59
N GLY A 57 -2.84 -27.51 24.45
CA GLY A 57 -2.05 -27.68 23.23
C GLY A 57 -2.92 -27.62 21.96
N PRO A 58 -2.28 -27.69 20.77
CA PRO A 58 -2.99 -27.81 19.50
C PRO A 58 -3.78 -29.12 19.40
N ALA A 59 -4.75 -29.15 18.49
CA ALA A 59 -5.59 -30.30 18.18
C ALA A 59 -5.98 -30.32 16.71
N GLU A 60 -6.51 -31.46 16.28
CA GLU A 60 -7.18 -31.59 14.99
C GLU A 60 -8.64 -31.06 15.06
N PRO A 61 -9.23 -30.72 13.90
CA PRO A 61 -10.65 -30.42 13.80
C PRO A 61 -11.53 -31.54 14.36
N VAL A 62 -12.62 -31.17 15.02
CA VAL A 62 -13.59 -32.15 15.53
C VAL A 62 -14.48 -32.62 14.39
N GLU A 63 -14.55 -33.94 14.17
CA GLU A 63 -15.48 -34.54 13.22
C GLU A 63 -16.93 -34.14 13.54
N GLY A 64 -17.69 -33.75 12.52
CA GLY A 64 -19.07 -33.34 12.69
C GLY A 64 -19.22 -32.01 13.45
N TYR A 65 -18.20 -31.15 13.47
CA TYR A 65 -18.28 -29.83 14.13
C TYR A 65 -19.51 -29.01 13.70
N GLU A 66 -19.97 -29.18 12.46
CA GLU A 66 -21.15 -28.52 11.91
C GLU A 66 -22.48 -28.98 12.54
N GLN A 67 -22.49 -30.12 13.23
CA GLN A 67 -23.71 -30.71 13.79
C GLN A 67 -24.29 -29.80 14.89
N GLY A 68 -25.56 -29.41 14.72
CA GLY A 68 -26.25 -28.51 15.63
C GLY A 68 -25.83 -27.04 15.52
N ARG A 69 -25.04 -26.67 14.49
CA ARG A 69 -24.65 -25.28 14.20
C ARG A 69 -25.35 -24.75 12.96
N VAL A 70 -25.43 -23.42 12.87
CA VAL A 70 -25.83 -22.77 11.61
C VAL A 70 -24.70 -22.96 10.62
N THR A 71 -25.02 -23.58 9.48
CA THR A 71 -24.06 -23.82 8.39
C THR A 71 -24.36 -22.93 7.22
N ARG A 72 -23.31 -22.62 6.44
CA ARG A 72 -23.41 -21.89 5.18
C ARG A 72 -22.52 -22.55 4.13
N ARG A 73 -23.05 -22.60 2.92
CA ARG A 73 -22.33 -23.05 1.73
C ARG A 73 -22.01 -21.87 0.84
N GLY A 74 -20.95 -22.00 0.07
CA GLY A 74 -20.53 -20.96 -0.86
C GLY A 74 -19.14 -21.21 -1.38
N TYR A 75 -18.52 -20.14 -1.84
CA TYR A 75 -17.23 -20.17 -2.50
C TYR A 75 -16.16 -19.47 -1.66
N ALA A 76 -14.99 -20.08 -1.57
CA ALA A 76 -13.84 -19.48 -0.93
C ALA A 76 -13.18 -18.45 -1.84
N LEU A 77 -12.90 -17.29 -1.26
CA LEU A 77 -12.29 -16.14 -1.90
C LEU A 77 -11.16 -15.61 -1.00
N GLY A 78 -9.99 -16.25 -1.08
CA GLY A 78 -8.91 -16.00 -0.14
C GLY A 78 -9.28 -16.45 1.27
N ASP A 79 -9.29 -15.52 2.23
CA ASP A 79 -9.70 -15.78 3.62
C ASP A 79 -11.19 -15.47 3.87
N ARG A 80 -12.01 -15.45 2.82
CA ARG A 80 -13.44 -15.10 2.90
C ARG A 80 -14.32 -16.17 2.27
N LEU A 81 -15.55 -16.23 2.76
CA LEU A 81 -16.66 -17.00 2.24
C LEU A 81 -17.63 -16.06 1.52
N VAL A 82 -17.89 -16.32 0.25
CA VAL A 82 -19.03 -15.75 -0.47
C VAL A 82 -20.17 -16.77 -0.40
N PRO A 83 -21.24 -16.52 0.38
CA PRO A 83 -22.33 -17.47 0.57
C PRO A 83 -23.15 -17.64 -0.71
N ASP A 84 -23.78 -18.80 -0.90
CA ASP A 84 -24.62 -19.10 -2.08
C ASP A 84 -25.78 -18.09 -2.24
N GLU A 85 -26.26 -17.51 -1.14
CA GLU A 85 -27.33 -16.50 -1.17
C GLU A 85 -26.85 -15.10 -1.61
N ALA A 86 -25.55 -14.91 -1.89
CA ALA A 86 -25.02 -13.64 -2.36
C ALA A 86 -25.58 -13.26 -3.73
N GLY A 87 -26.04 -12.02 -3.86
CA GLY A 87 -26.56 -11.48 -5.11
C GLY A 87 -25.46 -10.86 -5.98
N VAL A 88 -25.63 -10.96 -7.31
CA VAL A 88 -24.76 -10.25 -8.25
C VAL A 88 -25.02 -8.75 -8.13
N HIS A 89 -23.99 -8.00 -7.75
CA HIS A 89 -24.02 -6.55 -7.74
C HIS A 89 -23.08 -6.00 -8.81
N PRO A 90 -23.45 -4.94 -9.57
CA PRO A 90 -22.61 -4.40 -10.63
C PRO A 90 -21.27 -3.85 -10.12
N ASP A 91 -21.24 -3.31 -8.90
CA ASP A 91 -20.01 -2.87 -8.24
C ASP A 91 -19.30 -4.06 -7.52
N PRO A 92 -18.09 -4.46 -7.97
CA PRO A 92 -17.30 -5.52 -7.35
C PRO A 92 -16.90 -5.20 -5.92
N ALA A 93 -16.80 -3.93 -5.52
CA ALA A 93 -16.50 -3.58 -4.12
C ALA A 93 -17.59 -4.08 -3.16
N ARG A 94 -18.82 -4.21 -3.63
CA ARG A 94 -19.92 -4.80 -2.85
C ARG A 94 -19.84 -6.31 -2.71
N ALA A 95 -19.01 -7.01 -3.50
CA ALA A 95 -18.66 -8.41 -3.26
C ALA A 95 -18.05 -8.62 -1.88
N PHE A 96 -17.18 -7.69 -1.48
CA PHE A 96 -16.55 -7.71 -0.16
C PHE A 96 -17.57 -7.53 0.96
N ALA A 97 -18.59 -6.68 0.75
CA ALA A 97 -19.65 -6.46 1.71
C ALA A 97 -20.57 -7.67 1.89
N GLN A 98 -20.71 -8.51 0.86
CA GLN A 98 -21.53 -9.73 0.88
C GLN A 98 -20.75 -10.98 1.31
N SER A 99 -19.45 -10.85 1.62
CA SER A 99 -18.62 -11.97 2.08
C SER A 99 -18.29 -11.85 3.56
N GLU A 100 -18.14 -12.99 4.22
CA GLU A 100 -17.73 -13.07 5.62
C GLU A 100 -16.31 -13.66 5.72
N ARG A 101 -15.57 -13.29 6.77
CA ARG A 101 -14.23 -13.86 6.97
C ARG A 101 -14.34 -15.33 7.35
N LEU A 102 -13.67 -16.19 6.58
CA LEU A 102 -13.61 -17.63 6.76
C LEU A 102 -12.38 -17.98 7.60
N TRP A 103 -12.60 -18.38 8.84
CA TRP A 103 -11.52 -18.75 9.76
C TRP A 103 -11.11 -20.20 9.59
N LEU A 104 -9.84 -20.47 9.86
CA LEU A 104 -9.24 -21.81 9.82
C LEU A 104 -9.32 -22.50 8.45
N ALA A 105 -9.50 -21.72 7.36
CA ALA A 105 -9.35 -22.24 6.01
C ALA A 105 -7.91 -22.73 5.79
N PRO A 106 -7.71 -23.90 5.17
CA PRO A 106 -6.39 -24.43 4.91
C PRO A 106 -5.61 -23.54 3.95
N VAL A 107 -4.29 -23.46 4.16
CA VAL A 107 -3.40 -22.80 3.20
C VAL A 107 -3.40 -23.60 1.92
N GLY A 108 -3.51 -22.91 0.78
CA GLY A 108 -3.54 -23.56 -0.54
C GLY A 108 -4.92 -24.04 -0.99
N LEU A 109 -5.99 -23.65 -0.29
CA LEU A 109 -7.35 -23.83 -0.81
C LEU A 109 -7.47 -23.20 -2.20
N GLU A 110 -8.02 -23.96 -3.14
CA GLU A 110 -8.17 -23.53 -4.52
C GLU A 110 -9.04 -22.27 -4.63
N ARG A 111 -8.76 -21.45 -5.65
CA ARG A 111 -9.64 -20.34 -5.98
C ARG A 111 -10.98 -20.90 -6.45
N PHE A 112 -12.06 -20.26 -6.05
CA PHE A 112 -13.42 -20.74 -6.33
C PHE A 112 -13.73 -22.11 -5.72
N ALA A 113 -12.93 -22.58 -4.75
CA ALA A 113 -13.26 -23.82 -4.06
C ALA A 113 -14.60 -23.68 -3.35
N ARG A 114 -15.47 -24.65 -3.57
CA ARG A 114 -16.73 -24.76 -2.85
C ARG A 114 -16.45 -25.22 -1.42
N VAL A 115 -17.04 -24.56 -0.43
CA VAL A 115 -16.77 -24.86 0.98
C VAL A 115 -18.04 -24.87 1.81
N LEU A 116 -17.98 -25.67 2.87
CA LEU A 116 -18.92 -25.63 3.97
C LEU A 116 -18.26 -24.90 5.14
N ALA A 117 -18.94 -23.87 5.65
CA ALA A 117 -18.60 -23.20 6.89
C ALA A 117 -19.68 -23.44 7.95
N ALA A 118 -19.25 -23.43 9.21
CA ALA A 118 -20.15 -23.46 10.36
C ALA A 118 -19.90 -22.25 11.24
N ARG A 119 -20.99 -21.62 11.67
CA ARG A 119 -20.95 -20.50 12.60
C ARG A 119 -20.60 -21.00 13.99
N SER A 120 -19.47 -20.52 14.49
CA SER A 120 -18.99 -20.73 15.84
C SER A 120 -19.88 -20.01 16.86
N ASP A 121 -19.77 -20.40 18.14
CA ASP A 121 -20.53 -19.81 19.26
C ASP A 121 -20.20 -18.34 19.50
N ASP A 122 -19.09 -17.84 18.94
CA ASP A 122 -18.69 -16.43 18.93
C ASP A 122 -19.14 -15.67 17.67
N GLY A 123 -19.92 -16.30 16.80
CA GLY A 123 -20.49 -15.72 15.60
C GLY A 123 -19.57 -15.71 14.37
N ARG A 124 -18.36 -16.27 14.46
CA ARG A 124 -17.41 -16.35 13.34
C ARG A 124 -17.69 -17.55 12.44
N GLU A 125 -17.48 -17.39 11.14
CA GLU A 125 -17.53 -18.49 10.17
C GLU A 125 -16.23 -19.30 10.23
N VAL A 126 -16.32 -20.59 10.56
CA VAL A 126 -15.19 -21.51 10.64
C VAL A 126 -15.29 -22.51 9.50
N PHE A 127 -14.20 -22.69 8.76
CA PHE A 127 -14.08 -23.71 7.72
C PHE A 127 -14.30 -25.10 8.30
N VAL A 128 -15.19 -25.87 7.67
CA VAL A 128 -15.46 -27.26 8.05
C VAL A 128 -14.80 -28.20 7.05
N ARG A 129 -15.09 -28.01 5.76
CA ARG A 129 -14.56 -28.84 4.67
C ARG A 129 -14.71 -28.15 3.32
N GLN A 130 -13.88 -28.59 2.38
CA GLN A 130 -14.12 -28.36 0.96
C GLN A 130 -15.21 -29.31 0.48
N GLU A 131 -16.20 -28.78 -0.24
CA GLU A 131 -17.24 -29.57 -0.90
C GLU A 131 -16.82 -29.86 -2.34
N PHE A 132 -17.40 -30.90 -2.94
CA PHE A 132 -17.17 -31.20 -4.35
C PHE A 132 -17.68 -30.07 -5.24
N PRO A 133 -16.98 -29.75 -6.35
CA PRO A 133 -17.47 -28.83 -7.38
C PRO A 133 -18.87 -29.23 -7.87
N MET A 134 -19.72 -28.25 -8.16
CA MET A 134 -21.11 -28.47 -8.56
C MET A 134 -21.38 -28.21 -10.05
N GLY A 135 -20.39 -27.78 -10.81
CA GLY A 135 -20.49 -27.64 -12.27
C GLY A 135 -19.39 -26.74 -12.82
N PRO A 136 -19.65 -25.42 -12.94
CA PRO A 136 -18.84 -24.51 -13.76
C PRO A 136 -17.54 -24.05 -13.09
N GLU A 137 -17.21 -24.54 -11.89
CA GLU A 137 -16.02 -24.09 -11.16
C GLU A 137 -14.72 -24.25 -11.97
N PRO A 138 -14.46 -25.39 -12.64
CA PRO A 138 -13.25 -25.56 -13.45
C PRO A 138 -13.18 -24.59 -14.64
N GLU A 139 -14.30 -24.34 -15.33
CA GLU A 139 -14.36 -23.41 -16.46
C GLU A 139 -14.16 -21.96 -16.00
N VAL A 140 -14.73 -21.58 -14.84
CA VAL A 140 -14.51 -20.25 -14.25
C VAL A 140 -13.06 -20.07 -13.81
N GLN A 141 -12.44 -21.12 -13.27
CA GLN A 141 -11.02 -21.12 -12.93
C GLN A 141 -10.17 -20.92 -14.20
N ALA A 142 -10.44 -21.67 -15.27
CA ALA A 142 -9.74 -21.54 -16.54
C ALA A 142 -9.90 -20.13 -17.13
N ALA A 143 -11.13 -19.59 -17.16
CA ALA A 143 -11.39 -18.22 -17.62
C ALA A 143 -10.61 -17.16 -16.85
N TRP A 144 -10.44 -17.35 -15.54
CA TRP A 144 -9.64 -16.44 -14.72
C TRP A 144 -8.15 -16.54 -15.05
N GLU A 145 -7.63 -17.75 -15.25
CA GLU A 145 -6.25 -18.02 -15.66
C GLU A 145 -5.93 -17.43 -17.05
N ASP A 146 -6.87 -17.57 -17.99
CA ASP A 146 -6.79 -17.02 -19.35
C ASP A 146 -6.87 -15.48 -19.40
N GLY A 147 -7.19 -14.84 -18.27
CA GLY A 147 -7.21 -13.38 -18.20
C GLY A 147 -8.51 -12.74 -18.65
N LEU A 148 -9.61 -13.51 -18.76
CA LEU A 148 -10.90 -12.96 -19.18
C LEU A 148 -11.44 -11.94 -18.17
N GLU A 149 -12.17 -10.95 -18.68
CA GLU A 149 -12.80 -9.92 -17.85
C GLU A 149 -14.21 -10.29 -17.39
N HIS A 150 -14.87 -11.22 -18.09
CA HIS A 150 -16.23 -11.68 -17.82
C HIS A 150 -16.39 -13.18 -18.15
N ILE A 151 -17.41 -13.81 -17.55
CA ILE A 151 -17.70 -15.25 -17.67
C ILE A 151 -19.14 -15.52 -18.13
N ASP A 152 -19.80 -14.54 -18.76
CA ASP A 152 -21.20 -14.67 -19.22
C ASP A 152 -21.43 -15.81 -20.22
N HIS A 153 -20.35 -16.29 -20.86
CA HIS A 153 -20.37 -17.40 -21.81
C HIS A 153 -20.39 -18.78 -21.12
N ILE A 154 -20.12 -18.85 -19.81
CA ILE A 154 -20.09 -20.10 -19.04
C ILE A 154 -21.48 -20.35 -18.47
N PRO A 155 -22.20 -21.40 -18.92
CA PRO A 155 -23.54 -21.68 -18.44
C PRO A 155 -23.53 -22.21 -16.99
N GLY A 156 -24.57 -21.90 -16.23
CA GLY A 156 -24.77 -22.45 -14.89
C GLY A 156 -23.94 -21.81 -13.77
N VAL A 157 -23.21 -20.73 -14.06
CA VAL A 157 -22.49 -19.96 -13.04
C VAL A 157 -23.49 -19.37 -12.03
N SER A 158 -23.28 -19.69 -10.76
CA SER A 158 -24.10 -19.13 -9.69
C SER A 158 -23.73 -17.66 -9.42
N PRO A 159 -24.67 -16.83 -8.94
CA PRO A 159 -24.41 -15.46 -8.52
C PRO A 159 -23.19 -15.30 -7.60
N ALA A 160 -23.02 -16.20 -6.64
CA ALA A 160 -21.91 -16.21 -5.70
C ALA A 160 -20.56 -16.46 -6.40
N LEU A 161 -20.52 -17.42 -7.34
CA LEU A 161 -19.33 -17.72 -8.11
C LEU A 161 -18.95 -16.58 -9.06
N GLU A 162 -19.94 -15.98 -9.72
CA GLU A 162 -19.74 -14.80 -10.56
C GLU A 162 -19.17 -13.63 -9.76
N LEU A 163 -19.69 -13.42 -8.55
CA LEU A 163 -19.21 -12.39 -7.63
C LEU A 163 -17.75 -12.60 -7.22
N CYS A 164 -17.36 -13.85 -6.93
CA CYS A 164 -15.96 -14.23 -6.69
C CYS A 164 -15.07 -13.88 -7.89
N PHE A 165 -15.52 -14.24 -9.10
CA PHE A 165 -14.75 -13.99 -10.33
C PHE A 165 -14.52 -12.49 -10.55
N ARG A 166 -15.59 -11.69 -10.52
CA ARG A 166 -15.53 -10.23 -10.69
C ARG A 166 -14.61 -9.57 -9.65
N TRP A 167 -14.64 -10.05 -8.40
CA TRP A 167 -13.74 -9.56 -7.35
C TRP A 167 -12.27 -9.83 -7.70
N LEU A 168 -11.93 -11.05 -8.12
CA LEU A 168 -10.54 -11.38 -8.45
C LEU A 168 -10.02 -10.63 -9.67
N VAL A 169 -10.85 -10.43 -10.69
CA VAL A 169 -10.53 -9.58 -11.84
C VAL A 169 -10.26 -8.14 -11.38
N HIS A 170 -11.12 -7.59 -10.51
CA HIS A 170 -10.92 -6.26 -9.95
C HIS A 170 -9.62 -6.15 -9.14
N GLN A 171 -9.31 -7.13 -8.29
CA GLN A 171 -8.06 -7.16 -7.53
C GLN A 171 -6.82 -7.24 -8.43
N ARG A 172 -6.88 -8.02 -9.51
CA ARG A 172 -5.81 -8.09 -10.51
C ARG A 172 -5.58 -6.72 -11.16
N ARG A 173 -6.65 -6.03 -11.56
CA ARG A 173 -6.57 -4.68 -12.15
C ARG A 173 -5.92 -3.69 -11.18
N LEU A 174 -6.36 -3.66 -9.92
CA LEU A 174 -5.76 -2.80 -8.89
C LEU A 174 -4.28 -3.12 -8.65
N ALA A 175 -3.90 -4.39 -8.68
CA ALA A 175 -2.51 -4.80 -8.52
C ALA A 175 -1.65 -4.34 -9.70
N GLN A 176 -2.16 -4.47 -10.94
CA GLN A 176 -1.50 -4.00 -12.15
C GLN A 176 -1.33 -2.47 -12.16
N GLU A 177 -2.37 -1.71 -11.80
CA GLU A 177 -2.31 -0.25 -11.68
C GLU A 177 -1.26 0.19 -10.65
N ARG A 178 -1.21 -0.47 -9.48
CA ARG A 178 -0.19 -0.21 -8.45
C ARG A 178 1.22 -0.52 -8.94
N ALA A 179 1.40 -1.65 -9.62
CA ALA A 179 2.68 -2.05 -10.18
C ALA A 179 3.16 -1.05 -11.26
N ALA A 180 2.26 -0.63 -12.15
CA ALA A 180 2.54 0.36 -13.19
C ALA A 180 2.93 1.71 -12.58
N ARG A 181 2.22 2.17 -11.53
CA ARG A 181 2.56 3.40 -10.82
C ARG A 181 3.95 3.32 -10.18
N LEU A 182 4.25 2.24 -9.47
CA LEU A 182 5.57 2.04 -8.85
C LEU A 182 6.69 1.96 -9.90
N ALA A 183 6.43 1.33 -11.04
CA ALA A 183 7.37 1.27 -12.15
C ALA A 183 7.62 2.66 -12.75
N ALA A 184 6.56 3.44 -13.01
CA ALA A 184 6.68 4.81 -13.52
C ALA A 184 7.42 5.74 -12.53
N GLU A 185 7.16 5.61 -11.23
CA GLU A 185 7.89 6.36 -10.19
C GLU A 185 9.39 6.00 -10.17
N ARG A 186 9.72 4.71 -10.29
CA ARG A 186 11.12 4.23 -10.39
C ARG A 186 11.81 4.72 -11.65
N GLU A 187 11.15 4.66 -12.80
CA GLU A 187 11.68 5.15 -14.07
C GLU A 187 11.90 6.67 -14.06
N ALA A 188 10.94 7.43 -13.51
CA ALA A 188 11.07 8.87 -13.35
C ALA A 188 12.26 9.23 -12.44
N ARG A 189 12.44 8.50 -11.33
CA ARG A 189 13.60 8.66 -10.44
C ARG A 189 14.91 8.32 -11.16
N ALA A 190 14.97 7.18 -11.84
CA ALA A 190 16.15 6.75 -12.59
C ALA A 190 16.48 7.71 -13.75
N ARG A 191 15.47 8.29 -14.40
CA ARG A 191 15.64 9.33 -15.43
C ARG A 191 16.20 10.61 -14.83
N ARG A 192 15.69 11.05 -13.66
CA ARG A 192 16.23 12.20 -12.92
C ARG A 192 17.67 11.97 -12.47
N GLU A 193 18.00 10.78 -11.97
CA GLU A 193 19.36 10.43 -11.56
C GLU A 193 20.31 10.35 -12.77
N ARG A 194 19.88 9.78 -13.90
CA ARG A 194 20.67 9.79 -15.16
C ARG A 194 20.89 11.20 -15.69
N LEU A 195 19.87 12.05 -15.70
CA LEU A 195 20.01 13.45 -16.09
C LEU A 195 20.95 14.19 -15.14
N ARG A 196 20.88 13.96 -13.82
CA ARG A 196 21.85 14.51 -12.86
C ARG A 196 23.28 14.03 -13.13
N GLY A 197 23.48 12.75 -13.44
CA GLY A 197 24.79 12.19 -13.77
C GLY A 197 25.37 12.71 -15.09
N LEU A 198 24.53 12.87 -16.12
CA LEU A 198 24.94 13.42 -17.42
C LEU A 198 25.16 14.94 -17.38
N LEU A 199 24.37 15.67 -16.58
CA LEU A 199 24.49 17.11 -16.44
C LEU A 199 25.58 17.53 -15.45
N GLY A 200 26.22 16.62 -14.73
CA GLY A 200 27.65 16.72 -14.48
C GLY A 200 28.09 16.82 -13.02
N ASP A 201 29.24 16.19 -12.78
CA ASP A 201 30.18 16.59 -11.75
C ASP A 201 30.37 18.11 -11.82
N GLY A 202 29.91 18.84 -10.80
CA GLY A 202 29.99 20.31 -10.76
C GLY A 202 31.41 20.85 -10.96
N ALA A 203 32.45 20.01 -10.84
CA ALA A 203 33.83 20.34 -11.16
C ALA A 203 34.06 20.55 -12.67
N ARG A 204 33.50 19.72 -13.56
CA ARG A 204 33.69 19.85 -15.02
C ARG A 204 32.99 21.08 -15.58
N ARG A 205 31.85 21.48 -15.00
CA ARG A 205 31.11 22.69 -15.40
C ARG A 205 31.78 23.99 -14.95
N ARG A 206 32.49 23.98 -13.81
CA ARG A 206 33.33 25.11 -13.38
C ARG A 206 34.54 25.32 -14.29
N VAL A 207 35.12 24.24 -14.82
CA VAL A 207 36.16 24.32 -15.86
C VAL A 207 35.57 24.89 -17.16
N MET A 208 34.39 24.42 -17.59
CA MET A 208 33.71 24.91 -18.80
C MET A 208 33.28 26.38 -18.69
N ALA A 209 32.86 26.86 -17.51
CA ALA A 209 32.46 28.25 -17.29
C ALA A 209 33.60 29.26 -17.48
N MET A 210 34.86 28.81 -17.36
CA MET A 210 36.04 29.65 -17.64
C MET A 210 36.34 29.77 -19.15
N GLU A 211 35.86 28.84 -19.98
CA GLU A 211 36.09 28.80 -21.43
C GLU A 211 34.87 29.30 -22.23
N ASP A 212 33.66 28.91 -21.82
CA ASP A 212 32.39 29.28 -22.46
C ASP A 212 31.26 29.38 -21.40
N PHE A 213 31.05 30.61 -20.92
CA PHE A 213 30.04 30.90 -19.92
C PHE A 213 28.61 30.63 -20.43
N ASP A 214 28.30 30.93 -21.69
CA ASP A 214 26.94 30.77 -22.24
C ASP A 214 26.54 29.29 -22.24
N ALA A 215 27.44 28.42 -22.71
CA ALA A 215 27.24 26.98 -22.68
C ALA A 215 27.09 26.45 -21.24
N ALA A 216 27.95 26.92 -20.32
CA ALA A 216 27.91 26.51 -18.92
C ALA A 216 26.62 26.96 -18.21
N ALA A 217 26.16 28.18 -18.45
CA ALA A 217 24.92 28.73 -17.88
C ALA A 217 23.67 28.03 -18.43
N ARG A 218 23.62 27.73 -19.75
CA ARG A 218 22.54 26.92 -20.34
C ARG A 218 22.47 25.54 -19.72
N ALA A 219 23.60 24.86 -19.58
CA ALA A 219 23.67 23.54 -18.98
C ALA A 219 23.26 23.55 -17.50
N ALA A 220 23.70 24.56 -16.75
CA ALA A 220 23.34 24.72 -15.34
C ALA A 220 21.84 24.91 -15.12
N LEU A 221 21.20 25.76 -15.93
CA LEU A 221 19.76 26.04 -15.83
C LEU A 221 18.90 24.87 -16.33
N ALA A 222 19.36 24.14 -17.34
CA ALA A 222 18.65 22.98 -17.89
C ALA A 222 18.44 21.86 -16.85
N VAL A 223 19.34 21.71 -15.87
CA VAL A 223 19.20 20.75 -14.75
C VAL A 223 17.89 20.94 -14.00
N SER A 224 17.50 22.20 -13.81
CA SER A 224 16.33 22.59 -13.04
C SER A 224 15.16 22.97 -13.94
N GLY A 225 15.22 22.69 -15.24
CA GLY A 225 14.15 23.00 -16.20
C GLY A 225 13.99 24.49 -16.50
N ALA A 226 15.02 25.30 -16.24
CA ALA A 226 15.07 26.71 -16.58
C ALA A 226 15.78 26.93 -17.93
N GLU A 227 15.44 28.03 -18.60
CA GLU A 227 15.96 28.41 -19.92
C GLU A 227 16.71 29.72 -19.84
N LEU A 228 17.97 29.74 -20.28
CA LEU A 228 18.76 30.96 -20.39
C LEU A 228 18.16 31.87 -21.47
N LEU A 229 17.85 33.12 -21.10
CA LEU A 229 17.36 34.13 -22.03
C LEU A 229 18.51 35.00 -22.54
N ASP A 230 19.33 35.51 -21.62
CA ASP A 230 20.38 36.48 -21.89
C ASP A 230 21.42 36.49 -20.77
N HIS A 231 22.64 36.94 -21.06
CA HIS A 231 23.67 37.18 -20.06
C HIS A 231 24.53 38.39 -20.44
N ARG A 232 24.97 39.16 -19.45
CA ARG A 232 25.85 40.32 -19.65
C ARG A 232 26.87 40.44 -18.52
N PRO A 233 28.08 40.96 -18.79
CA PRO A 233 29.04 41.30 -17.74
C PRO A 233 28.39 42.24 -16.72
N GLY A 234 28.64 42.00 -15.44
CA GLY A 234 28.19 42.88 -14.38
C GLY A 234 29.14 44.06 -14.16
N THR A 235 29.02 44.69 -13.00
CA THR A 235 29.79 45.89 -12.63
C THR A 235 31.18 45.57 -12.10
N GLU A 236 31.40 44.34 -11.61
CA GLU A 236 32.67 43.87 -11.09
C GLU A 236 33.32 42.92 -12.10
N GLY A 237 34.65 42.92 -12.23
CA GLY A 237 35.33 42.18 -13.31
C GLY A 237 35.15 40.65 -13.31
N PHE A 238 34.46 40.08 -12.31
CA PHE A 238 34.23 38.65 -12.15
C PHE A 238 32.74 38.27 -12.05
N ASP A 239 31.82 39.24 -12.13
CA ASP A 239 30.38 38.98 -12.05
C ASP A 239 29.70 38.99 -13.43
N THR A 240 28.71 38.13 -13.59
CA THR A 240 27.86 38.07 -14.77
C THR A 240 26.40 38.11 -14.35
N VAL A 241 25.63 39.01 -14.95
CA VAL A 241 24.18 39.10 -14.79
C VAL A 241 23.53 38.11 -15.74
N VAL A 242 22.72 37.20 -15.20
CA VAL A 242 22.05 36.12 -15.94
C VAL A 242 20.55 36.34 -15.88
N ARG A 243 19.91 36.41 -17.06
CA ARG A 243 18.45 36.43 -17.20
C ARG A 243 17.98 35.07 -17.68
N PHE A 244 17.03 34.49 -16.96
CA PHE A 244 16.50 33.18 -17.28
C PHE A 244 14.99 33.10 -17.07
N ARG A 245 14.38 32.14 -17.75
CA ARG A 245 12.96 31.81 -17.63
C ARG A 245 12.82 30.51 -16.86
N PHE A 246 11.92 30.51 -15.87
CA PHE A 246 11.54 29.31 -15.16
C PHE A 246 10.02 29.32 -14.94
N GLY A 247 9.34 28.26 -15.40
CA GLY A 247 7.89 28.27 -15.55
C GLY A 247 7.42 29.37 -16.51
N HIS A 248 6.51 30.23 -16.05
CA HIS A 248 5.96 31.36 -16.82
C HIS A 248 6.54 32.73 -16.42
N ARG A 249 7.63 32.75 -15.64
CA ARG A 249 8.22 33.98 -15.08
C ARG A 249 9.68 34.13 -15.54
N ARG A 250 10.11 35.39 -15.58
CA ARG A 250 11.50 35.79 -15.88
C ARG A 250 12.18 36.23 -14.59
N PHE A 251 13.44 35.84 -14.45
CA PHE A 251 14.26 36.15 -13.30
C PHE A 251 15.62 36.70 -13.76
N GLU A 252 16.20 37.54 -12.92
CA GLU A 252 17.55 38.08 -13.10
C GLU A 252 18.35 37.83 -11.82
N CYS A 253 19.53 37.25 -11.95
CA CYS A 253 20.46 37.06 -10.84
C CYS A 253 21.89 37.42 -11.26
N VAL A 254 22.75 37.66 -10.28
CA VAL A 254 24.18 37.91 -10.47
C VAL A 254 24.96 36.70 -10.00
N VAL A 255 25.85 36.19 -10.83
CA VAL A 255 26.68 35.02 -10.54
C VAL A 255 28.16 35.31 -10.72
N GLU A 256 29.00 34.62 -9.96
CA GLU A 256 30.44 34.61 -10.16
C GLU A 256 30.77 33.79 -11.42
N THR A 257 31.47 34.41 -12.37
CA THR A 257 31.66 33.89 -13.73
C THR A 257 32.36 32.53 -13.76
N GLY A 258 33.38 32.33 -12.92
CA GLY A 258 34.17 31.08 -12.90
C GLY A 258 33.53 29.92 -12.12
N THR A 259 32.56 30.19 -11.24
CA THR A 259 32.00 29.17 -10.34
C THR A 259 30.50 28.96 -10.50
N LEU A 260 29.82 29.86 -11.21
CA LEU A 260 28.36 29.97 -11.30
C LEU A 260 27.67 30.08 -9.93
N ARG A 261 28.41 30.52 -8.90
CA ARG A 261 27.88 30.77 -7.56
C ARG A 261 27.06 32.05 -7.57
N ILE A 262 25.90 32.03 -6.93
CA ILE A 262 25.06 33.22 -6.82
C ILE A 262 25.76 34.23 -5.91
N LEU A 263 25.95 35.45 -6.43
CA LEU A 263 26.41 36.61 -5.66
C LEU A 263 25.22 37.42 -5.15
N ASP A 264 24.18 37.55 -5.99
CA ASP A 264 22.90 38.19 -5.68
C ASP A 264 21.79 37.44 -6.44
N ALA A 265 20.80 36.92 -5.72
CA ALA A 265 19.74 36.11 -6.32
C ALA A 265 18.64 36.97 -7.00
N GLY A 266 18.60 38.28 -6.75
CA GLY A 266 17.52 39.17 -7.23
C GLY A 266 16.15 38.91 -6.58
N ILE A 267 16.09 37.96 -5.64
CA ILE A 267 14.90 37.51 -4.89
C ILE A 267 15.26 37.39 -3.41
N CYS A 268 14.29 37.55 -2.51
CA CYS A 268 14.51 37.41 -1.07
C CYS A 268 14.68 35.94 -0.70
N LEU A 269 15.90 35.55 -0.32
CA LEU A 269 16.20 34.27 0.33
C LEU A 269 16.71 34.55 1.74
N GLU A 270 15.85 35.14 2.58
CA GLU A 270 16.18 35.48 3.96
C GLU A 270 15.63 34.42 4.91
N ASP A 271 16.46 33.90 5.80
CA ASP A 271 16.00 33.07 6.92
C ASP A 271 15.38 34.00 7.98
N HIS A 272 14.05 33.98 8.08
CA HIS A 272 13.27 34.80 9.01
C HIS A 272 13.63 34.58 10.50
N THR A 273 14.39 33.53 10.82
CA THR A 273 14.83 33.22 12.18
C THR A 273 16.18 33.85 12.52
N THR A 274 17.06 34.02 11.52
CA THR A 274 18.46 34.44 11.71
C THR A 274 18.80 35.78 11.04
N GLY A 275 17.96 36.27 10.12
CA GLY A 275 18.19 37.52 9.37
C GLY A 275 19.35 37.45 8.38
N GLU A 276 19.88 36.26 8.11
CA GLU A 276 21.01 36.06 7.21
C GLU A 276 20.52 35.89 5.76
N ARG A 277 21.07 36.67 4.83
CA ARG A 277 20.81 36.51 3.40
C ARG A 277 21.52 35.24 2.89
N GLY A 278 20.73 34.26 2.46
CA GLY A 278 21.21 32.96 1.99
C GLY A 278 21.78 32.96 0.57
N ASP A 279 21.77 34.09 -0.15
CA ASP A 279 22.06 34.18 -1.59
C ASP A 279 23.36 33.47 -1.99
N ARG A 280 24.44 33.64 -1.19
CA ARG A 280 25.75 33.03 -1.45
C ARG A 280 25.82 31.53 -1.20
N ARG A 281 24.76 30.89 -0.69
CA ARG A 281 24.73 29.43 -0.45
C ARG A 281 24.31 28.64 -1.70
N PHE A 282 23.86 29.33 -2.74
CA PHE A 282 23.31 28.71 -3.94
C PHE A 282 24.19 28.91 -5.17
N THR A 283 23.94 28.07 -6.17
CA THR A 283 24.52 28.14 -7.51
C THR A 283 23.41 28.38 -8.52
N LEU A 284 23.76 28.82 -9.72
CA LEU A 284 22.81 28.98 -10.82
C LEU A 284 22.00 27.70 -11.11
N GLU A 285 22.56 26.53 -10.81
CA GLU A 285 21.90 25.23 -10.95
C GLU A 285 20.78 25.02 -9.93
N SER A 286 21.00 25.44 -8.68
CA SER A 286 20.09 25.18 -7.56
C SER A 286 19.03 26.27 -7.40
N LEU A 287 19.28 27.47 -7.94
CA LEU A 287 18.39 28.62 -7.79
C LEU A 287 16.94 28.37 -8.28
N PRO A 288 16.68 27.74 -9.45
CA PRO A 288 15.29 27.50 -9.88
C PRO A 288 14.53 26.52 -8.98
N ALA A 289 15.21 25.52 -8.39
CA ALA A 289 14.59 24.60 -7.44
C ALA A 289 14.21 25.31 -6.13
N VAL A 290 15.06 26.24 -5.67
CA VAL A 290 14.77 27.11 -4.51
C VAL A 290 13.60 28.05 -4.81
N ILE A 291 13.52 28.61 -6.02
CA ILE A 291 12.38 29.44 -6.46
C ILE A 291 11.07 28.63 -6.46
N ASP A 292 11.09 27.38 -6.92
CA ASP A 292 9.92 26.50 -6.91
C ASP A 292 9.43 26.20 -5.48
N GLU A 293 10.36 25.92 -4.57
CA GLU A 293 10.05 25.69 -3.15
C GLU A 293 9.51 26.95 -2.46
N ALA A 294 10.14 28.10 -2.70
CA ALA A 294 9.69 29.40 -2.17
C ALA A 294 8.32 29.82 -2.73
N THR A 295 8.02 29.46 -3.99
CA THR A 295 6.71 29.70 -4.60
C THR A 295 5.64 28.81 -3.96
N ARG A 296 5.93 27.51 -3.76
CA ARG A 296 5.01 26.56 -3.13
C ARG A 296 4.70 26.90 -1.66
N SER A 297 5.66 27.50 -0.96
CA SER A 297 5.51 27.94 0.43
C SER A 297 5.00 29.38 0.59
N GLY A 298 4.82 30.12 -0.52
CA GLY A 298 4.24 31.46 -0.52
C GLY A 298 5.15 32.57 0.02
N VAL A 299 6.46 32.33 0.13
CA VAL A 299 7.44 33.25 0.73
C VAL A 299 8.32 33.97 -0.30
N LEU A 300 8.07 33.76 -1.60
CA LEU A 300 8.89 34.34 -2.66
C LEU A 300 8.62 35.85 -2.84
N HIS A 301 9.55 36.68 -2.41
CA HIS A 301 9.58 38.12 -2.71
C HIS A 301 10.62 38.42 -3.80
N VAL A 302 10.21 39.05 -4.90
CA VAL A 302 11.09 39.36 -6.05
C VAL A 302 11.45 40.85 -6.00
N TYR A 303 12.74 41.19 -5.92
CA TYR A 303 13.21 42.58 -5.85
C TYR A 303 13.58 43.17 -7.21
N ARG A 304 14.00 42.33 -8.16
CA ARG A 304 14.23 42.72 -9.55
C ARG A 304 13.32 41.92 -10.47
N ALA A 305 12.33 42.60 -11.05
CA ALA A 305 11.54 42.07 -12.15
C ALA A 305 12.26 42.39 -13.46
N ALA A 306 12.43 41.37 -14.29
CA ALA A 306 13.08 41.46 -15.61
C ALA A 306 12.15 41.94 -16.72
#